data_AF-A0A6P1A7W4-F1
#
_entry.id   AF-A0A6P1A7W4-F1
#
_cell.length_a   1.000
_cell.length_b   1.000
_cell.length_c   1.000
_cell.angle_alpha   90.00
_cell.angle_beta   90.00
_cell.angle_gamma   90.00
#
_symmetry.space_group_name_H-M   'P 1'
#
loop_
_entity.id
_entity.type
_entity.pdbx_description
1 polymer ?
#
loop_
_entity_poly.entity_id
_entity_poly.type
_entity_poly.pdbx_seq_one_letter_code
_entity_poly.pdbx_strand_id
1 'polypeptide(L)'
;MKSATRITLATTLASITAIGAGFGFAKTTTASPTFSQNSLIISDCSRSGCTSYRANYEDAIAQGIIERPSLVADENEAVNLARQALDRDNKEEAARRLAQALVIISEAESTEQALAAERALDAELLEERGQTLRETLPLFGEIFPLIENPYS
;
A
#
# COMPACT_ATOMS: atom_id res chain seq x y z
N MET A 1 -25.54 -31.79 -45.49
CA MET A 1 -24.21 -32.32 -45.90
C MET A 1 -23.82 -31.56 -47.16
N LYS A 2 -22.68 -30.90 -47.36
CA LYS A 2 -21.36 -30.90 -46.74
C LYS A 2 -20.73 -29.54 -47.15
N SER A 3 -20.01 -28.89 -46.23
CA SER A 3 -19.32 -27.62 -46.44
C SER A 3 -18.29 -27.66 -47.57
N ALA A 4 -18.15 -26.51 -48.25
CA ALA A 4 -17.19 -26.27 -49.30
C ALA A 4 -15.75 -26.06 -48.79
N THR A 5 -14.88 -26.82 -49.42
CA THR A 5 -13.43 -26.81 -49.58
C THR A 5 -12.71 -25.45 -49.71
N ARG A 6 -11.69 -25.27 -48.85
CA ARG A 6 -10.30 -24.77 -49.04
C ARG A 6 -10.02 -23.54 -49.91
N ILE A 7 -9.13 -22.66 -49.41
CA ILE A 7 -7.86 -22.31 -50.09
C ILE A 7 -6.76 -22.08 -49.04
N THR A 8 -5.61 -22.63 -49.36
CA THR A 8 -4.32 -22.68 -48.65
C THR A 8 -3.51 -21.40 -48.85
N LEU A 9 -2.73 -20.97 -47.86
CA LEU A 9 -1.42 -20.38 -48.14
C LEU A 9 -0.37 -20.99 -47.20
N ALA A 10 0.65 -21.57 -47.82
CA ALA A 10 1.81 -22.16 -47.18
C ALA A 10 2.93 -21.11 -47.04
N THR A 11 4.09 -21.57 -46.57
CA THR A 11 5.39 -20.90 -46.36
C THR A 11 5.46 -20.03 -45.10
N THR A 12 6.40 -20.22 -44.15
CA THR A 12 7.81 -20.60 -44.33
C THR A 12 8.40 -21.19 -43.04
N LEU A 13 9.38 -22.09 -43.19
CA LEU A 13 10.23 -22.65 -42.14
C LEU A 13 10.96 -21.59 -41.31
N ALA A 14 11.10 -21.84 -40.00
CA ALA A 14 12.40 -21.74 -39.32
C ALA A 14 12.34 -22.55 -38.01
N SER A 15 12.82 -23.78 -38.09
CA SER A 15 13.22 -24.59 -36.94
C SER A 15 14.43 -23.93 -36.27
N ILE A 16 14.24 -23.33 -35.10
CA ILE A 16 15.35 -23.01 -34.18
C ILE A 16 15.30 -24.02 -33.06
N THR A 17 16.01 -25.12 -33.26
CA THR A 17 16.45 -26.00 -32.18
C THR A 17 17.66 -25.32 -31.55
N ALA A 18 17.47 -24.66 -30.41
CA ALA A 18 18.56 -24.30 -29.52
C ALA A 18 18.48 -25.19 -28.28
N ILE A 19 19.37 -26.19 -28.27
CA ILE A 19 19.68 -27.03 -27.12
C ILE A 19 20.37 -26.13 -26.08
N GLY A 20 19.90 -26.13 -24.84
CA GLY A 20 20.59 -25.42 -23.77
C GLY A 20 19.86 -25.45 -22.44
N ALA A 21 20.16 -26.47 -21.63
CA ALA A 21 19.94 -26.60 -20.20
C ALA A 21 18.48 -26.48 -19.68
N GLY A 22 18.07 -27.50 -18.92
CA GLY A 22 16.80 -27.48 -18.20
C GLY A 22 16.74 -26.29 -17.25
N PHE A 23 15.90 -25.31 -17.58
CA PHE A 23 15.38 -24.39 -16.59
C PHE A 23 14.19 -25.09 -15.96
N GLY A 24 14.49 -25.90 -14.93
CA GLY A 24 13.49 -26.21 -13.92
C GLY A 24 12.90 -24.88 -13.48
N PHE A 25 11.58 -24.76 -13.56
CA PHE A 25 10.84 -23.61 -13.05
C PHE A 25 11.40 -23.29 -11.67
N ALA A 26 12.16 -22.20 -11.57
CA ALA A 26 12.59 -21.68 -10.29
C ALA A 26 11.30 -21.38 -9.56
N LYS A 27 11.01 -22.21 -8.55
CA LYS A 27 9.97 -21.93 -7.56
C LYS A 27 10.33 -20.55 -7.05
N THR A 28 9.56 -19.54 -7.42
CA THR A 28 9.69 -18.20 -6.86
C THR A 28 9.36 -18.35 -5.39
N THR A 29 10.38 -18.61 -4.59
CA THR A 29 10.32 -18.46 -3.15
C THR A 29 10.19 -16.96 -2.97
N THR A 30 8.95 -16.48 -2.84
CA THR A 30 8.68 -15.16 -2.28
C THR A 30 9.34 -15.18 -0.91
N ALA A 31 10.56 -14.65 -0.83
CA ALA A 31 11.20 -14.40 0.44
C ALA A 31 10.32 -13.38 1.14
N SER A 32 9.58 -13.82 2.16
CA SER A 32 9.00 -12.90 3.12
C SER A 32 10.17 -12.09 3.68
N PRO A 33 10.21 -10.76 3.52
CA PRO A 33 11.23 -9.95 4.16
C PRO A 33 11.18 -10.22 5.67
N THR A 34 12.32 -10.60 6.24
CA THR A 34 12.50 -10.69 7.68
C THR A 34 12.67 -9.26 8.20
N PHE A 35 11.61 -8.69 8.77
CA PHE A 35 11.68 -7.38 9.41
C PHE A 35 12.18 -7.51 10.85
N SER A 36 13.15 -6.66 11.20
CA SER A 36 13.72 -6.60 12.55
C SER A 36 12.69 -5.98 13.50
N GLN A 37 12.27 -6.73 14.52
CA GLN A 37 11.42 -6.25 15.61
C GLN A 37 12.20 -5.29 16.50
N ASN A 38 12.32 -4.03 16.07
CA ASN A 38 12.59 -2.94 16.99
C ASN A 38 11.23 -2.36 17.36
N SER A 39 10.80 -2.58 18.60
CA SER A 39 9.67 -1.86 19.18
C SER A 39 9.97 -0.37 19.10
N LEU A 40 9.33 0.31 18.14
CA LEU A 40 9.47 1.75 17.94
C LEU A 40 8.73 2.45 19.08
N ILE A 41 9.44 2.69 20.17
CA ILE A 41 9.08 3.75 21.11
C ILE A 41 9.14 5.03 20.28
N ILE A 42 7.96 5.56 19.93
CA ILE A 42 7.77 6.78 19.16
C ILE A 42 8.37 7.94 19.97
N SER A 43 9.67 8.20 19.79
CA SER A 43 10.42 9.24 20.52
C SER A 43 10.05 10.62 19.99
N ASP A 44 9.76 11.59 20.88
CA ASP A 44 9.41 12.97 20.53
C ASP A 44 10.17 13.49 19.31
N CYS A 45 9.42 13.86 18.28
CA CYS A 45 10.00 14.36 17.06
C CYS A 45 10.10 15.89 17.12
N SER A 46 11.32 16.42 17.15
CA SER A 46 11.57 17.77 16.66
C SER A 46 11.31 17.79 15.15
N ARG A 47 10.54 18.77 14.66
CA ARG A 47 10.09 18.94 13.25
C ARG A 47 11.14 18.67 12.16
N SER A 48 12.43 18.74 12.48
CA SER A 48 13.55 18.48 11.56
C SER A 48 13.95 16.99 11.42
N GLY A 49 13.40 16.09 12.24
CA GLY A 49 13.78 14.66 12.28
C GLY A 49 12.66 13.67 11.92
N CYS A 50 11.44 14.12 11.68
CA CYS A 50 10.31 13.27 11.29
C CYS A 50 10.25 13.02 9.79
N THR A 51 9.70 11.87 9.42
CA THR A 51 9.07 11.71 8.11
C THR A 51 7.83 12.59 7.96
N SER A 52 7.46 12.93 6.73
CA SER A 52 6.26 13.75 6.45
C SER A 52 4.98 13.10 6.98
N TYR A 53 4.86 11.77 6.88
CA TYR A 53 3.75 11.02 7.47
C TYR A 53 3.68 11.21 8.97
N ARG A 54 4.80 11.08 9.68
CA ARG A 54 4.80 11.27 11.13
C ARG A 54 4.48 12.71 11.53
N ALA A 55 5.04 13.70 10.83
CA ALA A 55 4.76 15.10 11.11
C ALA A 55 3.26 15.42 10.95
N ASN A 56 2.65 15.01 9.84
CA ASN A 56 1.23 15.23 9.59
C ASN A 56 0.34 14.49 10.61
N TYR A 57 0.70 13.27 10.97
CA TYR A 57 -0.04 12.48 11.95
C TYR A 57 -0.04 13.12 13.34
N GLU A 58 1.13 13.59 13.79
CA GLU A 58 1.28 14.28 15.06
C GLU A 58 0.61 15.66 15.05
N ASP A 59 0.67 16.39 13.94
CA ASP A 59 -0.06 17.65 13.75
C ASP A 59 -1.58 17.44 13.80
N ALA A 60 -2.10 16.34 13.25
CA ALA A 60 -3.52 15.98 13.33
C ALA A 60 -3.97 15.67 14.77
N ILE A 61 -3.12 15.00 15.56
CA ILE A 61 -3.35 14.77 16.99
C ILE A 61 -3.34 16.11 17.75
N ALA A 62 -2.33 16.95 17.52
CA ALA A 62 -2.17 18.22 18.21
C ALA A 62 -3.33 19.19 17.93
N GLN A 63 -3.91 19.14 16.72
CA GLN A 63 -5.08 19.93 16.33
C GLN A 63 -6.42 19.32 16.79
N GLY A 64 -6.42 18.12 17.36
CA GLY A 64 -7.63 17.42 17.78
C GLY A 64 -8.48 16.87 16.64
N ILE A 65 -7.90 16.74 15.44
CA ILE A 65 -8.54 16.09 14.28
C ILE A 65 -8.71 14.59 14.58
N ILE A 66 -7.70 14.00 15.21
CA ILE A 66 -7.77 12.62 15.69
C ILE A 66 -7.34 12.52 17.15
N GLU A 67 -7.93 11.58 17.87
CA GLU A 67 -7.35 11.08 19.11
C GLU A 67 -6.27 10.06 18.78
N ARG A 68 -5.19 10.02 19.59
CA ARG A 68 -4.13 9.04 19.41
C ARG A 68 -4.71 7.62 19.59
N PRO A 69 -4.64 6.76 18.56
CA PRO A 69 -5.05 5.36 18.67
C PRO A 69 -4.15 4.60 19.66
N SER A 70 -4.65 3.46 20.14
CA SER A 70 -3.82 2.54 20.92
C SER A 70 -2.58 2.13 20.14
N LEU A 71 -1.48 1.91 20.87
CA LEU A 71 -0.25 1.39 20.27
C LEU A 71 -0.49 0.00 19.67
N VAL A 72 0.26 -0.29 18.61
CA VAL A 72 0.32 -1.59 17.94
C VAL A 72 1.79 -2.03 17.88
N ALA A 73 2.04 -3.31 17.68
CA ALA A 73 3.38 -3.86 17.57
C ALA A 73 4.05 -3.46 16.24
N ASP A 74 3.29 -3.47 15.15
CA ASP A 74 3.79 -3.25 13.79
C ASP A 74 2.69 -2.73 12.83
N GLU A 75 3.07 -2.46 11.58
CA GLU A 75 2.18 -1.96 10.54
C GLU A 75 1.10 -2.97 10.15
N ASN A 76 1.39 -4.28 10.20
CA ASN A 76 0.44 -5.32 9.83
C ASN A 76 -0.71 -5.39 10.83
N GLU A 77 -0.42 -5.25 12.12
CA GLU A 77 -1.44 -5.14 13.16
C GLU A 77 -2.34 -3.92 12.93
N ALA A 78 -1.77 -2.75 12.63
CA ALA A 78 -2.55 -1.55 12.30
C ALA A 78 -3.43 -1.75 11.07
N VAL A 79 -2.93 -2.33 9.97
CA VAL A 79 -3.72 -2.61 8.76
C VAL A 79 -4.85 -3.61 9.06
N ASN A 80 -4.59 -4.64 9.84
CA ASN A 80 -5.63 -5.61 10.23
C ASN A 80 -6.74 -4.97 11.06
N LEU A 81 -6.39 -4.06 11.98
CA LEU A 81 -7.39 -3.29 12.73
C LEU A 81 -8.18 -2.35 11.82
N ALA A 82 -7.52 -1.73 10.83
CA ALA A 82 -8.21 -0.89 9.85
C ALA A 82 -9.23 -1.68 9.02
N ARG A 83 -8.86 -2.87 8.54
CA ARG A 83 -9.78 -3.75 7.79
C ARG A 83 -10.98 -4.16 8.64
N GLN A 84 -10.75 -4.58 9.89
CA GLN A 84 -11.84 -4.88 10.82
C GLN A 84 -12.75 -3.68 11.08
N ALA A 85 -12.20 -2.46 11.09
CA ALA A 85 -12.99 -1.24 11.23
C ALA A 85 -13.83 -0.98 9.98
N LEU A 86 -13.25 -1.14 8.78
CA LEU A 86 -13.96 -1.04 7.49
C LEU A 86 -15.10 -2.06 7.37
N ASP A 87 -14.90 -3.29 7.83
CA ASP A 87 -15.93 -4.34 7.83
C ASP A 87 -17.12 -4.01 8.74
N ARG A 88 -16.87 -3.21 9.77
CA ARG A 88 -17.87 -2.68 10.71
C ARG A 88 -18.40 -1.30 10.30
N ASP A 89 -18.06 -0.84 9.09
CA ASP A 89 -18.35 0.51 8.57
C ASP A 89 -17.84 1.66 9.46
N ASN A 90 -16.85 1.39 10.31
CA ASN A 90 -16.19 2.40 11.14
C ASN A 90 -15.01 3.04 10.37
N LYS A 91 -15.36 3.96 9.48
CA LYS A 91 -14.41 4.65 8.60
C LYS A 91 -13.40 5.51 9.36
N GLU A 92 -13.80 6.12 10.48
CA GLU A 92 -12.88 6.95 11.27
C GLU A 92 -11.77 6.12 11.92
N GLU A 93 -12.12 4.98 12.54
CA GLU A 93 -11.13 4.08 13.11
C GLU A 93 -10.24 3.49 12.02
N ALA A 94 -10.82 3.13 10.87
CA ALA A 94 -10.04 2.68 9.72
C ALA A 94 -9.01 3.71 9.28
N ALA A 95 -9.41 4.99 9.13
CA ALA A 95 -8.53 6.07 8.74
C ALA A 95 -7.38 6.26 9.75
N ARG A 96 -7.69 6.28 11.05
CA ARG A 96 -6.68 6.41 12.12
C ARG A 96 -5.67 5.26 12.10
N ARG A 97 -6.14 4.03 11.86
CA ARG A 97 -5.30 2.83 11.84
C ARG A 97 -4.45 2.72 10.58
N LEU A 98 -4.99 3.04 9.41
CA LEU A 98 -4.17 3.14 8.19
C LEU A 98 -3.13 4.26 8.32
N ALA A 99 -3.49 5.39 8.93
CA ALA A 99 -2.52 6.45 9.19
C ALA A 99 -1.40 6.00 10.13
N GLN A 100 -1.74 5.27 11.20
CA GLN A 100 -0.76 4.65 12.09
C GLN A 100 0.18 3.69 11.35
N ALA A 101 -0.35 2.85 10.45
CA ALA A 101 0.46 1.93 9.64
C ALA A 101 1.46 2.68 8.75
N LEU A 102 1.02 3.75 8.06
CA LEU A 102 1.90 4.54 7.19
C LEU A 102 3.01 5.26 7.95
N VAL A 103 2.74 5.72 9.17
CA VAL A 103 3.76 6.28 10.07
C VAL A 103 4.79 5.22 10.47
N ILE A 104 4.34 4.00 10.78
CA ILE A 104 5.26 2.91 11.13
C ILE A 104 6.16 2.57 9.95
N ILE A 105 5.59 2.42 8.74
CA ILE A 105 6.36 2.14 7.52
C ILE A 105 7.36 3.27 7.23
N SER A 106 6.94 4.53 7.34
CA SER A 106 7.81 5.66 7.02
C SER A 106 9.02 5.75 7.95
N GLU A 107 8.81 5.51 9.26
CA GLU A 107 9.87 5.58 10.27
C GLU A 107 10.74 4.32 10.30
N ALA A 108 10.19 3.14 9.99
CA ALA A 108 10.94 1.88 9.97
C ALA A 108 11.73 1.67 8.67
N GLU A 109 11.18 2.12 7.54
CA GLU A 109 11.75 1.87 6.21
C GLU A 109 12.12 3.19 5.51
N SER A 110 11.13 3.87 4.92
CA SER A 110 11.30 5.17 4.28
C SER A 110 9.96 5.80 3.92
N THR A 111 9.94 7.12 3.73
CA THR A 111 8.79 7.85 3.18
C THR A 111 8.36 7.32 1.80
N GLU A 112 9.29 6.83 0.99
CA GLU A 112 8.98 6.28 -0.34
C GLU A 112 8.20 4.97 -0.24
N GLN A 113 8.54 4.10 0.73
CA GLN A 113 7.79 2.87 1.00
C GLN A 113 6.40 3.18 1.56
N ALA A 114 6.27 4.16 2.45
CA ALA A 114 4.97 4.60 2.94
C ALA A 114 4.09 5.15 1.80
N LEU A 115 4.66 5.91 0.87
CA LEU A 115 3.93 6.39 -0.31
C LEU A 115 3.52 5.25 -1.25
N ALA A 116 4.37 4.23 -1.44
CA ALA A 116 4.02 3.05 -2.22
C ALA A 116 2.88 2.26 -1.55
N ALA A 117 2.92 2.10 -0.22
CA ALA A 117 1.86 1.47 0.56
C ALA A 117 0.54 2.25 0.47
N GLU A 118 0.57 3.58 0.58
CA GLU A 118 -0.61 4.43 0.41
C GLU A 118 -1.26 4.24 -0.98
N ARG A 119 -0.45 4.19 -2.05
CA ARG A 119 -0.95 3.94 -3.41
C ARG A 119 -1.54 2.54 -3.57
N ALA A 120 -0.97 1.55 -2.91
CA ALA A 120 -1.51 0.19 -2.91
C ALA A 120 -2.88 0.13 -2.21
N LEU A 121 -3.02 0.81 -1.06
CA LEU A 121 -4.29 0.92 -0.34
C LEU A 121 -5.36 1.65 -1.15
N ASP A 122 -4.97 2.72 -1.86
CA ASP A 122 -5.87 3.44 -2.77
C ASP A 122 -6.38 2.55 -3.91
N ALA A 123 -5.49 1.77 -4.53
CA ALA A 123 -5.86 0.82 -5.58
C ALA A 123 -6.76 -0.32 -5.05
N GLU A 124 -6.46 -0.86 -3.86
CA GLU A 124 -7.27 -1.91 -3.20
C GLU A 124 -8.69 -1.41 -2.95
N LEU A 125 -8.86 -0.22 -2.36
CA LEU A 125 -10.18 0.34 -2.11
C LEU A 125 -10.93 0.73 -3.39
N LEU A 126 -10.21 1.20 -4.40
CA LEU A 126 -10.81 1.49 -5.70
C LEU A 126 -11.34 0.20 -6.36
N GLU A 127 -10.61 -0.91 -6.26
CA GLU A 127 -11.05 -2.22 -6.77
C GLU A 127 -12.22 -2.78 -5.97
N GLU A 128 -12.15 -2.75 -4.63
CA GLU A 128 -13.16 -3.37 -3.76
C GLU A 128 -14.46 -2.56 -3.67
N ARG A 129 -14.35 -1.23 -3.70
CA ARG A 129 -15.46 -0.31 -3.35
C ARG A 129 -15.78 0.70 -4.45
N GLY A 130 -14.98 0.77 -5.51
CA GLY A 130 -15.17 1.73 -6.60
C GLY A 130 -14.89 3.18 -6.21
N GLN A 131 -14.21 3.39 -5.08
CA GLN A 131 -13.89 4.70 -4.52
C GLN A 131 -12.42 4.73 -4.10
N THR A 132 -11.76 5.86 -4.27
CA THR A 132 -10.39 6.07 -3.80
C THR A 132 -10.32 5.99 -2.27
N LEU A 133 -9.10 5.86 -1.73
CA LEU A 133 -8.84 5.85 -0.29
C LEU A 133 -9.41 7.10 0.39
N ARG A 134 -9.20 8.28 -0.21
CA ARG A 134 -9.65 9.56 0.35
C ARG A 134 -11.16 9.79 0.23
N GLU A 135 -11.81 9.23 -0.80
CA GLU A 135 -13.27 9.24 -0.90
C GLU A 135 -13.91 8.29 0.11
N THR A 136 -13.31 7.10 0.27
CA THR A 136 -13.78 6.08 1.21
C THR A 136 -13.59 6.53 2.66
N LEU A 137 -12.44 7.14 2.95
CA LEU A 137 -12.00 7.54 4.28
C LEU A 137 -11.67 9.05 4.32
N PRO A 138 -12.67 9.94 4.42
CA PRO A 138 -12.42 11.40 4.41
C PRO A 138 -11.42 11.87 5.47
N LEU A 139 -11.51 11.32 6.70
CA LEU A 139 -10.59 11.62 7.79
C LEU A 139 -9.12 11.30 7.43
N PHE A 140 -8.87 10.30 6.59
CA PHE A 140 -7.53 10.01 6.10
C PHE A 140 -6.97 11.19 5.28
N GLY A 141 -7.80 11.83 4.46
CA GLY A 141 -7.43 13.03 3.71
C GLY A 141 -7.19 14.25 4.60
N GLU A 142 -7.82 14.32 5.77
CA GLU A 142 -7.55 15.36 6.77
C GLU A 142 -6.22 15.14 7.50
N ILE A 143 -5.89 13.88 7.81
CA ILE A 143 -4.60 13.51 8.42
C ILE A 143 -3.47 13.72 7.41
N PHE A 144 -3.64 13.26 6.16
CA PHE A 144 -2.64 13.37 5.09
C PHE A 144 -3.20 14.15 3.90
N PRO A 145 -3.24 15.49 4.01
CA PRO A 145 -3.71 16.32 2.93
C PRO A 145 -2.82 16.13 1.70
N LEU A 146 -3.45 16.11 0.53
CA LEU A 146 -2.70 16.25 -0.71
C LEU A 146 -2.01 17.61 -0.63
N ILE A 147 -0.70 17.63 -0.82
CA ILE A 147 0.01 18.88 -1.01
C ILE A 147 -0.48 19.41 -2.36
N GLU A 148 -1.48 20.29 -2.35
CA GLU A 148 -1.73 21.17 -3.48
C GLU A 148 -0.44 21.93 -3.72
N ASN A 149 0.04 21.88 -4.95
CA ASN A 149 1.32 22.44 -5.34
C ASN A 149 1.49 23.85 -4.73
N PRO A 150 2.51 24.11 -3.89
CA PRO A 150 2.69 25.40 -3.20
C PRO A 150 3.02 26.56 -4.15
N TYR A 151 3.03 26.31 -5.47
CA TYR A 151 3.21 27.28 -6.54
C TYR A 151 1.93 27.49 -7.38
N SER A 152 0.76 27.11 -6.86
CA SER A 152 -0.55 27.38 -7.50
C SER A 152 -1.10 28.75 -7.08
#